data_AF-A0A2T0SH05-F1
#
_entry.id   AF-A0A2T0SH05-F1
#
_cell.length_a   1.000
_cell.length_b   1.000
_cell.length_c   1.000
_cell.angle_alpha   90.00
_cell.angle_beta   90.00
_cell.angle_gamma   90.00
#
_symmetry.space_group_name_H-M   'P 1'
#
loop_
_entity.id
_entity.type
_entity.pdbx_description
1 polymer ?
#
loop_
_entity_poly.entity_id
_entity_poly.type
_entity_poly.pdbx_seq_one_letter_code
_entity_poly.pdbx_strand_id
1 'polypeptide(L)'
;MIRGAYHVALPDRSSGAEQAELFVDNGGAWSGDGMTLPGALDLGYNPYGKACFGMSKAGLSEWVLEFSETYREWTGRHPVVYTSPSWWRRSAGADVGQVSPLWVARHSAAPGALPVTRGVYPVWHHVAAPADHDERIRVMTVSAFA
;
A
#
# COMPACT_ATOMS: atom_id res chain seq x y z
N MET A 1 -15.76 14.43 5.90
CA MET A 1 -15.16 13.09 5.73
C MET A 1 -13.70 13.30 5.35
N ILE A 2 -12.77 12.74 6.14
CA ILE A 2 -11.36 12.60 5.76
C ILE A 2 -11.27 11.48 4.71
N ARG A 3 -10.52 11.70 3.63
CA ARG A 3 -10.50 10.80 2.45
C ARG A 3 -9.14 10.78 1.77
N GLY A 4 -8.88 9.75 0.98
CA GLY A 4 -7.70 9.63 0.13
C GLY A 4 -7.97 8.73 -1.06
N ALA A 5 -6.99 8.60 -1.94
CA ALA A 5 -7.02 7.69 -3.09
C ALA A 5 -5.98 6.57 -2.93
N TYR A 6 -6.14 5.50 -3.70
CA TYR A 6 -5.15 4.43 -3.76
C TYR A 6 -4.86 4.05 -5.21
N HIS A 7 -3.63 3.62 -5.47
CA HIS A 7 -3.13 3.15 -6.76
C HIS A 7 -2.93 1.65 -6.73
N VAL A 8 -3.53 0.92 -7.67
CA VAL A 8 -3.30 -0.52 -7.84
C VAL A 8 -2.05 -0.72 -8.69
N ALA A 9 -0.99 -1.21 -8.08
CA ALA A 9 0.29 -1.35 -8.73
C ALA A 9 0.30 -2.46 -9.79
N LEU A 10 0.96 -2.16 -10.93
CA LEU A 10 1.29 -3.10 -11.99
C LEU A 10 2.79 -3.03 -12.34
N PRO A 11 3.70 -3.54 -11.49
CA PRO A 11 5.14 -3.38 -11.66
C PRO A 11 5.74 -4.02 -12.92
N ASP A 12 5.01 -4.92 -13.58
CA ASP A 12 5.38 -5.51 -14.87
C ASP A 12 5.08 -4.62 -16.08
N ARG A 13 4.47 -3.44 -15.89
CA ARG A 13 3.97 -2.59 -16.98
C ARG A 13 4.73 -1.29 -17.18
N SER A 14 5.31 -0.74 -16.12
CA SER A 14 6.02 0.54 -16.14
C SER A 14 6.92 0.64 -14.91
N SER A 15 7.77 1.68 -14.84
CA SER A 15 8.55 1.98 -13.64
C SER A 15 7.67 2.41 -12.47
N GLY A 16 8.25 2.44 -11.27
CA GLY A 16 7.56 2.94 -10.08
C GLY A 16 7.28 4.44 -10.19
N ALA A 17 8.22 5.18 -10.77
CA ALA A 17 8.09 6.61 -11.00
C ALA A 17 6.91 6.93 -11.95
N GLU A 18 6.82 6.24 -13.10
CA GLU A 18 5.75 6.47 -14.08
C GLU A 18 4.36 6.22 -13.47
N GLN A 19 4.24 5.19 -12.62
CA GLN A 19 2.98 4.91 -11.93
C GLN A 19 2.69 5.88 -10.80
N ALA A 20 3.71 6.41 -10.11
CA ALA A 20 3.54 7.43 -9.08
C ALA A 20 3.09 8.76 -9.69
N GLU A 21 3.70 9.20 -10.79
CA GLU A 21 3.31 10.40 -11.54
C GLU A 21 1.86 10.29 -12.03
N LEU A 22 1.52 9.18 -12.69
CA LEU A 22 0.15 8.91 -13.12
C LEU A 22 -0.82 8.98 -11.95
N PHE A 23 -0.48 8.39 -10.81
CA PHE A 23 -1.34 8.41 -9.64
C PHE A 23 -1.53 9.83 -9.10
N VAL A 24 -0.45 10.60 -8.92
CA VAL A 24 -0.52 11.99 -8.42
C VAL A 24 -1.39 12.85 -9.33
N ASP A 25 -1.19 12.78 -10.65
CA ASP A 25 -1.93 13.58 -11.64
C ASP A 25 -3.41 13.20 -11.75
N ASN A 26 -3.79 12.00 -11.30
CA ASN A 26 -5.15 11.46 -11.45
C ASN A 26 -5.87 11.25 -10.11
N GLY A 27 -5.55 12.06 -9.09
CA GLY A 27 -6.29 12.12 -7.82
C GLY A 27 -5.54 11.56 -6.62
N GLY A 28 -4.31 11.10 -6.80
CA GLY A 28 -3.41 10.67 -5.74
C GLY A 28 -2.65 11.81 -5.05
N ALA A 29 -2.70 13.03 -5.58
CA ALA A 29 -2.07 14.19 -4.97
C ALA A 29 -2.54 14.44 -3.53
N TRP A 30 -1.66 14.99 -2.70
CA TRP A 30 -1.95 15.35 -1.32
C TRP A 30 -1.84 16.86 -1.10
N SER A 31 -2.66 17.37 -0.18
CA SER A 31 -2.51 18.74 0.34
C SER A 31 -2.73 18.75 1.85
N GLY A 32 -2.09 19.72 2.53
CA GLY A 32 -2.19 19.90 3.99
C GLY A 32 -3.51 20.55 4.45
N ASP A 33 -4.65 20.15 3.88
CA ASP A 33 -5.97 20.75 4.11
C ASP A 33 -6.72 20.20 5.34
N GLY A 34 -6.13 19.23 6.04
CA GLY A 34 -6.74 18.54 7.19
C GLY A 34 -7.86 17.56 6.82
N MET A 35 -8.10 17.33 5.52
CA MET A 35 -9.15 16.46 4.99
C MET A 35 -8.60 15.36 4.06
N THR A 36 -7.38 15.52 3.56
CA THR A 36 -6.74 14.64 2.58
C THR A 36 -5.71 13.74 3.25
N LEU A 37 -5.94 12.42 3.18
CA LEU A 37 -4.95 11.40 3.56
C LEU A 37 -3.86 11.31 2.49
N PRO A 38 -2.61 10.96 2.85
CA PRO A 38 -1.62 10.55 1.86
C PRO A 38 -2.18 9.41 1.00
N GLY A 39 -1.86 9.45 -0.29
CA GLY A 39 -2.24 8.40 -1.24
C GLY A 39 -1.65 7.06 -0.84
N ALA A 40 -2.36 5.98 -1.19
CA ALA A 40 -1.95 4.62 -0.86
C ALA A 40 -1.46 3.85 -2.09
N LEU A 41 -0.37 3.12 -1.94
CA LEU A 41 0.10 2.11 -2.88
C LEU A 41 -0.52 0.76 -2.53
N ASP A 42 -1.48 0.27 -3.33
CA ASP A 42 -2.01 -1.09 -3.24
C ASP A 42 -1.12 -2.04 -4.03
N LEU A 43 -0.35 -2.84 -3.30
CA LEU A 43 0.59 -3.79 -3.88
C LEU A 43 0.47 -5.17 -3.24
N GLY A 44 0.10 -6.14 -4.06
CA GLY A 44 -0.14 -7.51 -3.65
C GLY A 44 -0.03 -8.50 -4.80
N TYR A 45 -0.76 -9.60 -4.70
CA TYR A 45 -0.75 -10.64 -5.73
C TYR A 45 -1.24 -10.08 -7.06
N ASN A 46 -0.46 -10.30 -8.12
CA ASN A 46 -0.87 -9.92 -9.48
C ASN A 46 -2.15 -10.69 -9.88
N PRO A 47 -3.27 -10.01 -10.16
CA PRO A 47 -4.50 -10.67 -10.59
C PRO A 47 -4.45 -11.13 -12.06
N TYR A 48 -3.45 -10.71 -12.82
CA TYR A 48 -3.31 -10.95 -14.26
C TYR A 48 -2.18 -11.90 -14.63
N GLY A 49 -1.51 -12.52 -13.65
CA GLY A 49 -0.38 -13.40 -13.96
C GLY A 49 0.38 -13.93 -12.75
N LYS A 50 1.72 -13.97 -12.87
CA LYS A 50 2.60 -14.49 -11.82
C LYS A 50 2.46 -13.67 -10.55
N ALA A 51 2.37 -14.34 -9.40
CA ALA A 51 2.14 -13.72 -8.09
C ALA A 51 3.05 -12.52 -7.76
N CYS A 52 4.30 -12.53 -8.25
CA CYS A 52 5.32 -11.47 -8.06
C CYS A 52 5.55 -10.64 -9.33
N PHE A 53 4.55 -10.52 -10.20
CA PHE A 53 4.63 -9.81 -11.49
C PHE A 53 5.71 -10.36 -12.46
N GLY A 54 6.24 -11.56 -12.19
CA GLY A 54 7.35 -12.13 -12.95
C GLY A 54 8.72 -11.49 -12.64
N MET A 55 8.78 -10.62 -11.63
CA MET A 55 9.98 -9.90 -11.21
C MET A 55 10.76 -10.69 -10.14
N SER A 56 12.03 -10.34 -9.98
CA SER A 56 12.83 -10.75 -8.83
C SER A 56 12.40 -9.99 -7.57
N LYS A 57 12.67 -10.56 -6.40
CA LYS A 57 12.37 -9.91 -5.11
C LYS A 57 13.08 -8.55 -4.95
N ALA A 58 14.33 -8.48 -5.41
CA ALA A 58 15.12 -7.24 -5.40
C ALA A 58 14.52 -6.19 -6.35
N GLY A 59 14.25 -6.56 -7.60
CA GLY A 59 13.68 -5.62 -8.58
C GLY A 59 12.29 -5.11 -8.18
N LEU A 60 11.45 -5.95 -7.56
CA LEU A 60 10.17 -5.50 -7.03
C LEU A 60 10.33 -4.56 -5.82
N SER A 61 11.38 -4.75 -5.02
CA SER A 61 11.67 -3.85 -3.88
C SER A 61 12.20 -2.51 -4.37
N GLU A 62 13.06 -2.49 -5.39
CA GLU A 62 13.52 -1.27 -6.05
C GLU A 62 12.36 -0.48 -6.67
N TRP A 63 11.44 -1.18 -7.36
CA TRP A 63 10.24 -0.57 -7.92
C TRP A 63 9.37 0.14 -6.85
N VAL A 64 9.21 -0.49 -5.69
CA VAL A 64 8.46 0.11 -4.56
C VAL A 64 9.15 1.37 -4.03
N LEU A 65 10.48 1.32 -3.89
CA LEU A 65 11.25 2.48 -3.42
C LEU A 65 11.15 3.63 -4.42
N GLU A 66 11.27 3.34 -5.71
CA GLU A 66 11.12 4.32 -6.78
C GLU A 66 9.73 4.99 -6.75
N PHE A 67 8.65 4.20 -6.71
CA PHE A 67 7.29 4.74 -6.57
C PHE A 67 7.16 5.64 -5.33
N SER A 68 7.70 5.18 -4.18
CA SER A 68 7.55 5.86 -2.90
C SER A 68 8.31 7.19 -2.86
N GLU A 69 9.51 7.23 -3.44
CA GLU A 69 10.30 8.45 -3.53
C GLU A 69 9.70 9.45 -4.52
N THR A 70 9.29 9.01 -5.71
CA THR A 70 8.61 9.89 -6.67
C THR A 70 7.33 10.46 -6.05
N TYR A 71 6.49 9.63 -5.41
CA TYR A 71 5.30 10.14 -4.74
C TYR A 71 5.63 11.19 -3.65
N ARG A 72 6.70 10.97 -2.88
CA ARG A 72 7.18 11.94 -1.88
C ARG A 72 7.66 13.24 -2.51
N GLU A 73 8.38 13.18 -3.61
CA GLU A 73 8.89 14.38 -4.30
C GLU A 73 7.75 15.27 -4.79
N TRP A 74 6.68 14.66 -5.30
CA TRP A 74 5.52 15.40 -5.82
C TRP A 74 4.56 15.89 -4.73
N THR A 75 4.45 15.17 -3.61
CA THR A 75 3.40 15.44 -2.60
C THR A 75 3.94 15.90 -1.24
N GLY A 76 5.25 15.77 -1.00
CA GLY A 76 5.87 16.01 0.30
C GLY A 76 5.52 14.95 1.36
N ARG A 77 4.95 13.81 0.97
CA ARG A 77 4.58 12.69 1.87
C ARG A 77 4.95 11.36 1.23
N HIS A 78 5.44 10.40 2.02
CA HIS A 78 5.50 9.02 1.55
C HIS A 78 4.09 8.44 1.44
N PRO A 79 3.85 7.54 0.46
CA PRO A 79 2.56 6.90 0.35
C PRO A 79 2.32 5.93 1.52
N VAL A 80 1.05 5.69 1.83
CA VAL A 80 0.66 4.54 2.64
C VAL A 80 0.90 3.28 1.83
N VAL A 81 1.56 2.25 2.37
CA VAL A 81 1.74 0.98 1.66
C VAL A 81 0.69 -0.02 2.11
N TYR A 82 -0.22 -0.36 1.21
CA TYR A 82 -1.18 -1.44 1.38
C TYR A 82 -0.63 -2.76 0.86
N THR A 83 -0.58 -3.78 1.72
CA THR A 83 -0.11 -5.11 1.32
C THR A 83 -0.54 -6.22 2.29
N SER A 84 -0.26 -7.48 1.95
CA SER A 84 -0.35 -8.61 2.89
C SER A 84 1.04 -9.06 3.36
N PRO A 85 1.21 -9.50 4.63
CA PRO A 85 2.53 -9.90 5.13
C PRO A 85 3.13 -11.10 4.40
N SER A 86 2.28 -12.04 3.96
CA SER A 86 2.71 -13.22 3.22
C SER A 86 3.23 -12.85 1.83
N TRP A 87 2.54 -11.97 1.12
CA TRP A 87 2.98 -11.52 -0.19
C TRP A 87 4.25 -10.69 -0.09
N TRP A 88 4.32 -9.74 0.85
CA TRP A 88 5.48 -8.89 1.02
C TRP A 88 6.76 -9.70 1.24
N ARG A 89 6.75 -10.65 2.18
CA ARG A 89 7.92 -11.51 2.45
C ARG A 89 8.36 -12.35 1.25
N ARG A 90 7.41 -12.77 0.42
CA ARG A 90 7.65 -13.60 -0.76
C ARG A 90 8.20 -12.79 -1.93
N SER A 91 7.53 -11.69 -2.26
CA SER A 91 7.63 -11.01 -3.55
C SER A 91 8.46 -9.74 -3.48
N ALA A 92 8.42 -9.03 -2.37
CA ALA A 92 9.08 -7.75 -2.18
C ALA A 92 9.88 -7.79 -0.87
N GLY A 93 10.13 -6.66 -0.25
CA GLY A 93 10.95 -6.58 0.96
C GLY A 93 11.65 -5.25 1.10
N ALA A 94 11.12 -4.21 0.44
CA ALA A 94 11.65 -2.86 0.54
C ALA A 94 11.57 -2.38 1.99
N ASP A 95 12.59 -1.65 2.43
CA ASP A 95 12.62 -1.04 3.75
C ASP A 95 11.85 0.28 3.76
N VAL A 96 10.52 0.19 3.69
CA VAL A 96 9.63 1.36 3.73
C VAL A 96 9.11 1.67 5.14
N GLY A 97 9.36 0.78 6.10
CA GLY A 97 8.69 0.79 7.39
C GLY A 97 9.04 1.99 8.29
N GLN A 98 10.17 2.64 8.05
CA GLN A 98 10.57 3.86 8.78
C GLN A 98 9.89 5.13 8.28
N VAL A 99 9.36 5.13 7.06
CA VAL A 99 8.92 6.35 6.38
C VAL A 99 7.47 6.27 5.88
N SER A 100 7.01 5.09 5.50
CA SER A 100 5.65 4.85 5.01
C SER A 100 4.75 4.26 6.09
N PRO A 101 3.55 4.81 6.28
CA PRO A 101 2.50 4.17 7.06
C PRO A 101 2.07 2.84 6.39
N LEU A 102 1.77 1.80 7.17
CA LEU A 102 1.42 0.46 6.64
C LEU A 102 -0.05 0.08 6.79
N TRP A 103 -0.75 -0.08 5.67
CA TRP A 103 -2.12 -0.61 5.65
C TRP A 103 -2.11 -2.11 5.37
N VAL A 104 -2.22 -2.93 6.41
CA VAL A 104 -1.98 -4.38 6.26
C VAL A 104 -3.28 -5.15 6.10
N ALA A 105 -3.39 -5.92 5.02
CA ALA A 105 -4.45 -6.88 4.78
C ALA A 105 -4.13 -8.22 5.46
N ARG A 106 -4.92 -8.58 6.48
CA ARG A 106 -4.80 -9.87 7.16
C ARG A 106 -6.17 -10.36 7.64
N HIS A 107 -6.71 -11.36 6.98
CA HIS A 107 -7.95 -12.05 7.39
C HIS A 107 -7.65 -13.09 8.48
N SER A 108 -7.61 -12.64 9.74
CA SER A 108 -7.36 -13.48 10.90
C SER A 108 -7.99 -12.82 12.15
N ALA A 109 -8.13 -13.56 13.24
CA ALA A 109 -8.66 -13.04 14.50
C ALA A 109 -7.75 -12.00 15.19
N ALA A 110 -6.53 -11.79 14.69
CA ALA A 110 -5.55 -10.84 15.24
C ALA A 110 -4.77 -10.13 14.10
N PRO A 111 -4.15 -8.97 14.35
CA PRO A 111 -3.40 -8.23 13.33
C PRO A 111 -2.06 -8.88 12.95
N GLY A 112 -1.45 -9.68 13.84
CA GLY A 112 -0.18 -10.39 13.60
C GLY A 112 1.03 -9.45 13.46
N ALA A 113 2.17 -10.02 13.01
CA ALA A 113 3.40 -9.25 12.80
C ALA A 113 3.34 -8.41 11.51
N LEU A 114 3.97 -7.23 11.55
CA LEU A 114 4.13 -6.35 10.40
C LEU A 114 5.02 -6.99 9.31
N PRO A 115 4.83 -6.62 8.03
CA PRO A 115 5.70 -7.05 6.93
C PRO A 115 7.11 -6.45 6.98
N VAL A 116 7.33 -5.42 7.79
CA VAL A 116 8.59 -4.68 7.95
C VAL A 116 9.13 -4.82 9.38
N THR A 117 10.41 -4.56 9.57
CA THR A 117 11.12 -4.71 10.86
C THR A 117 10.76 -3.61 11.88
N ARG A 118 10.33 -2.43 11.42
CA ARG A 118 9.88 -1.30 12.24
C ARG A 118 8.84 -0.49 11.46
N GLY A 119 7.79 0.02 12.12
CA GLY A 119 6.82 0.91 11.50
C GLY A 119 5.57 1.13 12.35
N VAL A 120 4.79 2.16 12.02
CA VAL A 120 3.46 2.39 12.62
C VAL A 120 2.43 1.61 11.80
N TYR A 121 1.52 0.92 12.49
CA TYR A 121 0.40 0.17 11.93
C TYR A 121 -0.82 1.08 11.93
N PRO A 122 -1.05 1.95 10.93
CA PRO A 122 -2.12 2.93 11.02
C PRO A 122 -3.45 2.26 10.68
N VAL A 123 -3.45 1.14 9.94
CA VAL A 123 -4.67 0.50 9.46
C VAL A 123 -4.52 -1.02 9.35
N TRP A 124 -5.43 -1.75 10.00
CA TRP A 124 -5.64 -3.19 9.78
C TRP A 124 -6.92 -3.43 9.00
N HIS A 125 -6.80 -4.12 7.86
CA HIS A 125 -7.92 -4.59 7.06
C HIS A 125 -8.16 -6.08 7.34
N HIS A 126 -9.34 -6.39 7.86
CA HIS A 126 -9.82 -7.76 8.10
C HIS A 126 -11.29 -7.92 7.73
N VAL A 127 -11.70 -9.17 7.55
CA VAL A 127 -13.09 -9.57 7.39
C VAL A 127 -13.33 -10.68 8.40
N ALA A 128 -14.27 -10.49 9.33
CA ALA A 128 -14.72 -11.54 10.25
C ALA A 128 -15.81 -12.36 9.52
N ALA A 129 -15.63 -13.67 9.46
CA ALA A 129 -16.59 -14.56 8.78
C ALA A 129 -17.89 -14.76 9.58
N PRO A 130 -19.02 -15.06 8.91
CA PRO A 130 -19.15 -15.17 7.46
C PRO A 130 -19.58 -13.82 6.86
N ALA A 131 -18.75 -13.27 5.98
CA ALA A 131 -19.16 -12.14 5.16
C ALA A 131 -20.13 -12.64 4.09
N ASP A 132 -21.36 -12.18 4.19
CA ASP A 132 -22.32 -12.05 3.11
C ASP A 132 -21.62 -11.50 1.85
N HIS A 133 -21.94 -12.12 0.71
CA HIS A 133 -21.28 -12.01 -0.60
C HIS A 133 -21.33 -10.62 -1.27
N ASP A 134 -21.52 -9.54 -0.52
CA ASP A 134 -21.43 -8.17 -1.01
C ASP A 134 -20.09 -7.56 -0.55
N GLU A 135 -19.05 -7.77 -1.38
CA GLU A 135 -17.63 -7.47 -1.12
C GLU A 135 -17.28 -5.97 -0.92
N ARG A 136 -18.29 -5.13 -0.66
CA ARG A 136 -18.24 -3.66 -0.67
C ARG A 136 -18.08 -3.01 0.69
N ILE A 137 -18.28 -3.74 1.79
CA ILE A 137 -18.08 -3.20 3.15
C ILE A 137 -16.91 -3.92 3.81
N ARG A 138 -15.74 -3.27 3.73
CA ARG A 138 -14.48 -3.72 4.33
C ARG A 138 -14.28 -2.98 5.64
N VAL A 139 -14.22 -3.71 6.77
CA VAL A 139 -13.97 -3.10 8.08
C VAL A 139 -12.51 -2.66 8.16
N MET A 140 -12.32 -1.35 8.19
CA MET A 140 -11.01 -0.70 8.30
C MET A 140 -10.87 -0.17 9.72
N THR A 141 -10.06 -0.84 10.56
CA THR A 141 -9.71 -0.29 11.87
C THR A 141 -8.50 0.61 11.67
N VAL A 142 -8.73 1.93 11.75
CA VAL A 142 -7.65 2.92 11.73
C VAL A 142 -7.16 3.12 13.17
N SER A 143 -5.97 2.62 13.48
CA SER A 143 -5.27 2.94 14.72
C SER A 143 -4.52 4.25 14.49
N ALA A 144 -5.18 5.37 14.84
CA ALA A 144 -4.67 6.75 14.90
C ALA A 144 -3.42 7.11 14.06
N PHE A 145 -3.61 7.93 13.03
CA PHE A 145 -2.55 8.81 12.53
C PHE A 145 -2.36 9.91 13.59
N ALA A 146 -1.37 9.75 14.47
CA ALA A 146 -0.94 10.77 15.43
C ALA A 146 0.55 11.06 15.22
#